data_AF-A0A920VAZ8-F1
#
_entry.id   AF-A0A920VAZ8-F1
#
_cell.length_a   1.000
_cell.length_b   1.000
_cell.length_c   1.000
_cell.angle_alpha   90.00
_cell.angle_beta   90.00
_cell.angle_gamma   90.00
#
_symmetry.space_group_name_H-M   'P 1'
#
loop_
_entity.id
_entity.type
_entity.pdbx_description
1 polymer ?
#
loop_
_entity_poly.entity_id
_entity_poly.type
_entity_poly.pdbx_seq_one_letter_code
_entity_poly.pdbx_strand_id
1 'polypeptide(L)'
;MIFFGYMVDGMLGKGLSYQVVNADGVLTRSERFEAPISSMVHDFIVTSEHVIFPILPLTGSVQRAMRGEPAFAWEPDKGSHIGVMPREGSVEDIRWYETDPCYVFHPMNAMTSGIQSARTSCNSKRRRYFRTLTVARPIPKRRTRGCANGKSISLIIRGGFKRTYLDDITGEFPRLDERRAGLEYRHGYYAASTGREGSMGFNALVHQILQKTSPPVMSLRPGII
;
A
#
# COMPACT_ATOMS: atom_id res chain seq x y z
N MET A 1 -6.84 13.12 12.45
CA MET A 1 -5.77 12.10 12.27
C MET A 1 -6.41 10.72 12.15
N ILE A 2 -5.93 9.90 11.21
CA ILE A 2 -6.38 8.52 11.01
C ILE A 2 -5.14 7.64 11.16
N PHE A 3 -5.23 6.58 11.97
CA PHE A 3 -4.10 5.69 12.23
C PHE A 3 -4.58 4.28 12.52
N PHE A 4 -3.63 3.35 12.58
CA PHE A 4 -3.88 1.95 12.86
C PHE A 4 -2.78 1.39 13.75
N GLY A 5 -3.03 0.23 14.34
CA GLY A 5 -2.02 -0.60 14.99
C GLY A 5 -2.13 -2.04 14.50
N TYR A 6 -1.02 -2.78 14.43
CA TYR A 6 -0.98 -4.21 14.13
C TYR A 6 -0.33 -4.96 15.29
N MET A 7 -0.65 -6.25 15.43
CA MET A 7 -0.24 -7.11 16.56
C MET A 7 -0.76 -6.60 17.91
N VAL A 8 -2.00 -6.10 17.92
CA VAL A 8 -2.65 -5.53 19.12
C VAL A 8 -3.26 -6.58 20.05
N ASP A 9 -3.26 -7.84 19.63
CA ASP A 9 -3.77 -9.03 20.33
C ASP A 9 -2.66 -9.88 20.96
N GLY A 10 -1.38 -9.52 20.77
CA GLY A 10 -0.24 -10.21 21.35
C GLY A 10 0.99 -10.23 20.43
N MET A 11 2.08 -10.80 20.93
CA MET A 11 3.36 -10.86 20.21
C MET A 11 3.22 -11.59 18.88
N LEU A 12 3.46 -10.89 17.77
CA LEU A 12 3.34 -11.42 16.40
C LEU A 12 1.94 -11.97 16.07
N GLY A 13 0.89 -11.47 16.74
CA GLY A 13 -0.52 -11.84 16.52
C GLY A 13 -1.11 -11.33 15.21
N LYS A 14 -2.42 -11.58 15.01
CA LYS A 14 -3.15 -11.22 13.79
C LYS A 14 -4.05 -10.00 13.96
N GLY A 15 -4.18 -9.50 15.18
CA GLY A 15 -5.05 -8.39 15.52
C GLY A 15 -4.55 -7.09 14.91
N LEU A 16 -5.47 -6.34 14.33
CA LEU A 16 -5.31 -4.95 13.95
C LEU A 16 -6.28 -4.08 14.72
N SER A 17 -5.99 -2.79 14.73
CA SER A 17 -6.88 -1.77 15.24
C SER A 17 -6.90 -0.56 14.32
N TYR A 18 -8.04 0.13 14.26
CA TYR A 18 -8.26 1.32 13.46
C TYR A 18 -8.78 2.45 14.34
N GLN A 19 -8.19 3.63 14.20
CA GLN A 19 -8.53 4.78 15.02
C GLN A 19 -8.68 6.07 14.23
N VAL A 20 -9.55 6.94 14.75
CA VAL A 20 -9.71 8.31 14.27
C VAL A 20 -9.67 9.25 15.46
N VAL A 21 -8.83 10.27 15.36
CA VAL A 21 -8.76 11.41 16.28
C VAL A 21 -9.18 12.67 15.53
N ASN A 22 -10.09 13.45 16.10
CA ASN A 22 -10.54 14.70 15.50
C ASN A 22 -9.48 15.82 15.64
N ALA A 23 -9.80 17.03 15.16
CA ALA A 23 -8.88 18.17 15.21
C ALA A 23 -8.57 18.66 16.64
N ASP A 24 -9.47 18.39 17.59
CA ASP A 24 -9.32 18.76 19.01
C ASP A 24 -8.50 17.74 19.81
N GLY A 25 -8.00 16.68 19.16
CA GLY A 25 -7.25 15.61 19.84
C GLY A 25 -8.13 14.55 20.50
N VAL A 26 -9.44 14.55 20.26
CA VAL A 26 -10.38 13.57 20.82
C VAL A 26 -10.42 12.33 19.94
N LEU A 27 -10.24 11.15 20.55
CA LEU A 27 -10.44 9.86 19.91
C LEU A 27 -11.93 9.64 19.64
N THR A 28 -12.35 9.75 18.38
CA THR A 28 -13.75 9.62 17.96
C THR A 28 -14.11 8.21 17.49
N ARG A 29 -13.11 7.38 17.21
CA ARG A 29 -13.30 6.01 16.74
C ARG A 29 -12.14 5.12 17.15
N SER A 30 -12.44 3.91 17.62
CA SER A 30 -11.45 2.89 17.96
C SER A 30 -12.07 1.50 17.82
N GLU A 31 -11.67 0.77 16.78
CA GLU A 31 -12.14 -0.58 16.50
C GLU A 31 -10.97 -1.56 16.38
N ARG A 32 -11.24 -2.84 16.63
CA ARG A 32 -10.26 -3.93 16.52
C ARG A 32 -10.85 -5.03 15.65
N PHE A 33 -10.01 -5.68 14.86
CA PHE A 33 -10.39 -6.80 14.01
C PHE A 33 -9.21 -7.75 13.81
N GLU A 34 -9.47 -8.96 13.36
CA GLU A 34 -8.43 -9.95 13.05
C GLU A 34 -8.18 -9.99 11.55
N ALA A 35 -6.91 -9.91 11.13
CA ALA A 35 -6.53 -10.14 9.74
C ALA A 35 -6.47 -11.65 9.42
N PRO A 36 -6.59 -12.05 8.13
CA PRO A 36 -6.50 -13.45 7.72
C PRO A 36 -5.19 -14.14 8.16
N ILE A 37 -4.09 -13.40 8.16
CA ILE A 37 -2.74 -13.86 8.54
C ILE A 37 -2.04 -12.84 9.43
N SER A 38 -1.10 -13.31 10.26
CA SER A 38 -0.19 -12.41 10.99
C SER A 38 0.77 -11.81 9.96
N SER A 39 0.75 -10.49 9.81
CA SER A 39 1.47 -9.77 8.77
C SER A 39 2.18 -8.56 9.38
N MET A 40 3.38 -8.23 8.86
CA MET A 40 3.95 -6.90 9.03
C MET A 40 3.16 -5.93 8.17
N VAL A 41 2.24 -5.19 8.80
CA VAL A 41 1.46 -4.14 8.16
C VAL A 41 2.17 -2.81 8.40
N HIS A 42 3.08 -2.47 7.49
CA HIS A 42 3.95 -1.29 7.62
C HIS A 42 3.20 0.02 7.39
N ASP A 43 2.30 0.03 6.42
CA ASP A 43 1.51 1.19 6.07
C ASP A 43 0.10 0.76 5.63
N PHE A 44 -0.80 1.73 5.51
CA PHE A 44 -2.19 1.53 5.13
C PHE A 44 -2.63 2.68 4.22
N ILE A 45 -3.79 2.53 3.58
CA ILE A 45 -4.24 3.45 2.56
C ILE A 45 -5.58 4.06 2.98
N VAL A 46 -5.69 5.37 2.90
CA VAL A 46 -6.96 6.10 3.13
C VAL A 46 -7.36 6.81 1.85
N THR A 47 -8.66 6.78 1.55
CA THR A 47 -9.29 7.58 0.48
C THR A 47 -10.44 8.42 1.05
N SER A 48 -11.10 9.19 0.20
CA SER A 48 -12.35 9.87 0.56
C SER A 48 -13.46 8.92 1.03
N GLU A 49 -13.51 7.68 0.55
CA GLU A 49 -14.63 6.75 0.83
C GLU A 49 -14.21 5.45 1.53
N HIS A 50 -12.92 5.12 1.59
CA HIS A 50 -12.44 3.82 2.07
C HIS A 50 -11.14 3.92 2.87
N VAL A 51 -10.94 2.96 3.76
CA VAL A 51 -9.67 2.63 4.44
C VAL A 51 -9.26 1.24 4.03
N ILE A 52 -7.99 1.03 3.70
CA ILE A 52 -7.51 -0.19 3.06
C ILE A 52 -6.27 -0.71 3.78
N PHE A 53 -6.32 -1.99 4.12
CA PHE A 53 -5.33 -2.70 4.92
C PHE A 53 -4.63 -3.75 4.05
N PRO A 54 -3.38 -3.51 3.62
CA PRO A 54 -2.60 -4.49 2.88
C PRO A 54 -2.03 -5.54 3.84
N ILE A 55 -2.65 -6.72 3.89
CA ILE A 55 -2.19 -7.86 4.68
C ILE A 55 -1.38 -8.77 3.76
N LEU A 56 -0.06 -8.60 3.81
CA LEU A 56 0.88 -9.19 2.86
C LEU A 56 1.69 -10.33 3.49
N PRO A 57 2.21 -11.29 2.71
CA PRO A 57 2.80 -12.52 3.25
C PRO A 57 4.23 -12.35 3.78
N LEU A 58 4.53 -11.22 4.45
CA LEU A 58 5.68 -11.07 5.35
C LEU A 58 5.19 -11.29 6.78
N THR A 59 5.17 -12.53 7.23
CA THR A 59 4.40 -12.94 8.40
C THR A 59 5.22 -12.95 9.68
N GLY A 60 4.58 -12.68 10.82
CA GLY A 60 5.18 -12.89 12.13
C GLY A 60 4.99 -14.34 12.62
N SER A 61 6.00 -14.91 13.30
CA SER A 61 5.85 -16.21 13.98
C SER A 61 6.71 -16.28 15.25
N VAL A 62 6.05 -16.41 16.41
CA VAL A 62 6.72 -16.62 17.70
C VAL A 62 7.49 -17.93 17.70
N GLN A 63 6.88 -19.01 17.21
CA GLN A 63 7.51 -20.33 17.15
C GLN A 63 8.81 -20.30 16.32
N ARG A 64 8.83 -19.53 15.23
CA ARG A 64 10.02 -19.33 14.41
C ARG A 64 11.09 -18.55 15.17
N ALA A 65 10.72 -17.45 15.80
CA ALA A 65 11.63 -16.65 16.62
C ALA A 65 12.24 -17.47 17.76
N MET A 66 11.46 -18.33 18.43
CA MET A 66 11.93 -19.20 19.51
C MET A 66 12.97 -20.24 19.05
N ARG A 67 13.01 -20.57 17.75
CA ARG A 67 14.06 -21.42 17.15
C ARG A 67 15.31 -20.64 16.73
N GLY A 68 15.40 -19.34 17.05
CA GLY A 68 16.49 -18.46 16.62
C GLY A 68 16.43 -18.03 15.16
N GLU A 69 15.31 -18.29 14.47
CA GLU A 69 15.07 -17.85 13.10
C GLU A 69 14.45 -16.43 13.06
N PRO A 70 14.46 -15.74 11.91
CA PRO A 70 13.84 -14.41 11.79
C PRO A 70 12.37 -14.40 12.21
N ALA A 71 12.00 -13.49 13.12
CA ALA A 71 10.62 -13.33 13.60
C ALA A 71 9.64 -13.04 12.45
N PHE A 72 10.09 -12.30 11.44
CA PHE A 72 9.37 -12.06 10.19
C PHE A 72 9.99 -12.81 9.02
N ALA A 73 9.18 -13.48 8.22
CA ALA A 73 9.63 -14.19 7.03
C ALA A 73 8.62 -14.09 5.89
N TRP A 74 9.15 -14.10 4.65
CA TRP A 74 8.34 -14.14 3.44
C TRP A 74 7.75 -15.54 3.24
N GLU A 75 6.43 -15.65 3.24
CA GLU A 75 5.65 -16.89 3.13
C GLU A 75 4.60 -16.78 2.01
N PRO A 76 5.01 -16.77 0.74
CA PRO A 76 4.17 -16.40 -0.40
C PRO A 76 2.95 -17.30 -0.59
N ASP A 77 3.02 -18.56 -0.11
CA ASP A 77 1.92 -19.53 -0.19
C ASP A 77 0.69 -19.11 0.66
N LYS A 78 0.86 -18.13 1.56
CA LYS A 78 -0.26 -17.56 2.35
C LYS A 78 -1.06 -16.49 1.59
N GLY A 79 -0.61 -16.09 0.40
CA GLY A 79 -1.26 -15.10 -0.46
C GLY A 79 -1.19 -13.66 0.09
N SER A 80 -1.66 -12.72 -0.72
CA SER A 80 -1.86 -11.31 -0.32
C SER A 80 -3.35 -11.01 -0.17
N HIS A 81 -3.73 -10.44 0.97
CA HIS A 81 -5.11 -10.12 1.33
C HIS A 81 -5.27 -8.60 1.48
N ILE A 82 -6.21 -8.00 0.77
CA ILE A 82 -6.41 -6.54 0.77
C ILE A 82 -7.75 -6.22 1.43
N GLY A 83 -7.75 -5.87 2.71
CA GLY A 83 -8.98 -5.51 3.41
C GLY A 83 -9.45 -4.12 2.99
N VAL A 84 -10.67 -3.99 2.47
CA VAL A 84 -11.27 -2.71 2.08
C VAL A 84 -12.46 -2.41 2.98
N MET A 85 -12.32 -1.39 3.83
CA MET A 85 -13.34 -0.92 4.75
C MET A 85 -13.98 0.38 4.21
N PRO A 86 -15.31 0.51 4.16
CA PRO A 86 -15.95 1.81 3.96
C PRO A 86 -15.55 2.78 5.08
N ARG A 87 -15.15 4.01 4.74
CA ARG A 87 -14.63 4.98 5.71
C ARG A 87 -15.67 5.40 6.76
N GLU A 88 -16.94 5.44 6.38
CA GLU A 88 -18.09 5.70 7.25
C GLU A 88 -18.76 4.41 7.77
N GLY A 89 -18.23 3.23 7.41
CA GLY A 89 -18.67 1.93 7.93
C GLY A 89 -17.87 1.51 9.16
N SER A 90 -17.97 0.25 9.55
CA SER A 90 -17.27 -0.40 10.67
C SER A 90 -16.24 -1.43 10.19
N VAL A 91 -15.44 -1.99 11.09
CA VAL A 91 -14.55 -3.12 10.77
C VAL A 91 -15.29 -4.37 10.31
N GLU A 92 -16.57 -4.49 10.64
CA GLU A 92 -17.41 -5.62 10.19
C GLU A 92 -17.85 -5.49 8.73
N ASP A 93 -17.70 -4.28 8.17
CA ASP A 93 -17.94 -4.00 6.75
C ASP A 93 -16.70 -4.25 5.88
N ILE A 94 -15.59 -4.73 6.46
CA ILE A 94 -14.37 -5.03 5.71
C ILE A 94 -14.66 -6.12 4.69
N ARG A 95 -14.32 -5.82 3.44
CA ARG A 95 -14.32 -6.81 2.35
C ARG A 95 -12.91 -7.25 2.05
N TRP A 96 -12.70 -8.55 2.11
CA TRP A 96 -11.43 -9.20 1.80
C TRP A 96 -11.41 -9.69 0.36
N TYR A 97 -10.19 -9.82 -0.14
CA TYR A 97 -9.87 -9.64 -1.52
C TYR A 97 -8.46 -10.17 -1.72
N GLU A 98 -8.32 -11.20 -2.55
CA GLU A 98 -7.05 -11.91 -2.70
C GLU A 98 -6.33 -11.54 -4.00
N THR A 99 -5.01 -11.56 -3.95
CA THR A 99 -4.15 -11.36 -5.12
C THR A 99 -2.84 -12.14 -4.99
N ASP A 100 -2.10 -12.24 -6.09
CA ASP A 100 -0.78 -12.87 -6.12
C ASP A 100 0.13 -12.26 -5.04
N PRO A 101 0.97 -13.09 -4.39
CA PRO A 101 1.82 -12.63 -3.31
C PRO A 101 2.72 -11.49 -3.77
N CYS A 102 2.63 -10.37 -3.06
CA CYS A 102 3.45 -9.19 -3.26
C CYS A 102 3.72 -8.49 -1.93
N TYR A 103 4.68 -7.57 -1.91
CA TYR A 103 4.90 -6.71 -0.76
C TYR A 103 4.97 -5.24 -1.18
N VAL A 104 4.27 -4.38 -0.43
CA VAL A 104 4.28 -2.92 -0.56
C VAL A 104 4.67 -2.38 0.80
N PHE A 105 5.74 -1.58 0.85
CA PHE A 105 6.06 -0.84 2.07
C PHE A 105 5.23 0.43 2.10
N HIS A 106 5.51 1.37 1.19
CA HIS A 106 4.88 2.68 1.19
C HIS A 106 3.94 2.83 -0.02
N PRO A 107 2.61 2.87 0.18
CA PRO A 107 1.71 3.39 -0.83
C PRO A 107 1.98 4.89 -1.04
N MET A 108 1.97 5.34 -2.29
CA MET A 108 2.10 6.76 -2.58
C MET A 108 0.81 7.50 -2.23
N ASN A 109 -0.30 7.11 -2.83
CA ASN A 109 -1.62 7.66 -2.54
C ASN A 109 -2.70 6.78 -3.17
N ALA A 110 -3.94 7.02 -2.79
CA ALA A 110 -5.08 6.42 -3.42
C ALA A 110 -6.29 7.33 -3.51
N MET A 111 -7.18 6.95 -4.42
CA MET A 111 -8.42 7.67 -4.67
C MET A 111 -9.55 6.69 -4.95
N THR A 112 -10.74 7.07 -4.52
CA THR A 112 -11.96 6.43 -5.03
C THR A 112 -12.35 7.10 -6.34
N SER A 113 -12.65 6.30 -7.36
CA SER A 113 -13.01 6.76 -8.70
C SER A 113 -14.32 6.12 -9.17
N GLY A 114 -15.23 6.96 -9.65
CA GLY A 114 -16.52 6.57 -10.17
C GLY A 114 -17.21 7.79 -10.75
N ILE A 115 -17.83 7.65 -11.92
CA ILE A 115 -18.53 8.75 -12.57
C ILE A 115 -19.79 9.07 -11.75
N GLN A 116 -19.83 10.22 -11.10
CA GLN A 116 -21.09 10.83 -10.71
C GLN A 116 -21.61 11.59 -11.95
N SER A 117 -22.29 10.89 -12.87
CA SER A 117 -23.06 11.61 -13.89
C SER A 117 -24.26 12.21 -13.18
N ALA A 118 -24.18 13.51 -12.90
CA ALA A 118 -25.37 14.33 -12.74
C ALA A 118 -26.21 14.17 -14.02
N ARG A 119 -27.50 13.85 -13.86
CA ARG A 119 -28.49 13.54 -14.92
C ARG A 119 -28.24 12.26 -15.74
N THR A 120 -28.67 11.12 -15.21
CA THR A 120 -29.58 10.24 -15.99
C THR A 120 -30.34 9.32 -15.06
N SER A 121 -31.65 9.52 -15.01
CA SER A 121 -32.66 8.64 -14.46
C SER A 121 -32.67 7.32 -15.25
N CYS A 122 -32.03 6.26 -14.75
CA CYS A 122 -32.47 4.87 -14.94
C CYS A 122 -31.59 3.91 -14.12
N ASN A 123 -32.21 2.86 -13.58
CA ASN A 123 -31.65 1.79 -12.75
C ASN A 123 -30.38 1.11 -13.32
N SER A 124 -29.20 1.71 -13.13
CA SER A 124 -27.92 1.05 -13.34
C SER A 124 -27.13 1.05 -12.03
N LYS A 125 -26.84 -0.14 -11.49
CA LYS A 125 -25.98 -0.32 -10.32
C LYS A 125 -24.61 0.28 -10.63
N ARG A 126 -24.32 1.47 -10.08
CA ARG A 126 -23.05 2.17 -10.24
C ARG A 126 -21.91 1.33 -9.66
N ARG A 127 -20.93 0.93 -10.49
CA ARG A 127 -19.71 0.24 -10.02
C ARG A 127 -18.65 1.28 -9.68
N ARG A 128 -18.60 1.70 -8.41
CA ARG A 128 -17.46 2.46 -7.86
C ARG A 128 -16.23 1.56 -7.82
N TYR A 129 -15.07 2.15 -8.05
CA TYR A 129 -13.81 1.42 -7.98
C TYR A 129 -12.69 2.28 -7.45
N PHE A 130 -11.71 1.62 -6.87
CA PHE A 130 -10.59 2.28 -6.24
C PHE A 130 -9.35 2.17 -7.13
N ARG A 131 -8.52 3.22 -7.11
CA ARG A 131 -7.20 3.25 -7.72
C ARG A 131 -6.17 3.72 -6.69
N THR A 132 -5.19 2.88 -6.40
CA THR A 132 -4.02 3.24 -5.59
C THR A 132 -2.77 3.06 -6.39
N LEU A 133 -1.80 3.91 -6.10
CA LEU A 133 -0.46 3.82 -6.62
C LEU A 133 0.45 3.46 -5.47
N THR A 134 1.16 2.36 -5.64
CA THR A 134 2.03 1.74 -4.66
C THR A 134 3.37 1.51 -5.31
N VAL A 135 4.44 1.79 -4.58
CA VAL A 135 5.73 1.21 -4.96
C VAL A 135 5.73 -0.20 -4.36
N ALA A 136 5.71 -1.22 -5.20
CA ALA A 136 5.71 -2.61 -4.73
C ALA A 136 7.02 -3.31 -5.08
N ARG A 137 7.44 -4.21 -4.19
CA ARG A 137 8.56 -5.12 -4.42
C ARG A 137 8.02 -6.43 -4.96
N PRO A 138 8.32 -6.80 -6.22
CA PRO A 138 8.22 -8.19 -6.63
C PRO A 138 9.37 -8.95 -5.94
N ILE A 139 9.06 -9.71 -4.89
CA ILE A 139 10.05 -10.59 -4.25
C ILE A 139 10.07 -11.92 -5.02
N PRO A 140 11.20 -12.34 -5.61
CA PRO A 140 11.29 -13.60 -6.35
C PRO A 140 10.93 -14.81 -5.46
N LYS A 141 10.45 -15.90 -6.08
CA LYS A 141 10.12 -17.18 -5.41
C LYS A 141 11.27 -17.83 -4.61
N ARG A 142 12.51 -17.34 -4.70
CA ARG A 142 13.68 -17.87 -3.98
C ARG A 142 14.29 -16.84 -3.05
N ARG A 143 14.73 -17.32 -1.88
CA ARG A 143 15.52 -16.60 -0.85
C ARG A 143 16.76 -15.94 -1.46
N THR A 144 16.62 -14.75 -2.01
CA THR A 144 17.77 -13.89 -2.30
C THR A 144 17.83 -12.79 -1.25
N ARG A 145 18.86 -12.87 -0.40
CA ARG A 145 19.36 -11.71 0.34
C ARG A 145 19.72 -10.64 -0.70
N GLY A 146 19.15 -9.44 -0.59
CA GLY A 146 19.69 -8.26 -1.29
C GLY A 146 18.94 -7.70 -2.50
N CYS A 147 17.63 -7.89 -2.67
CA CYS A 147 16.88 -7.17 -3.71
C CYS A 147 16.12 -5.97 -3.11
N ALA A 148 16.78 -4.82 -2.97
CA ALA A 148 16.27 -3.62 -2.28
C ALA A 148 15.29 -2.74 -3.09
N ASN A 149 14.80 -3.22 -4.23
CA ASN A 149 14.38 -2.32 -5.31
C ASN A 149 12.93 -2.62 -5.75
N GLY A 150 11.98 -1.73 -5.44
CA GLY A 150 10.56 -1.84 -5.82
C GLY A 150 10.24 -1.08 -7.10
N LYS A 151 9.28 -1.57 -7.90
CA LYS A 151 8.78 -0.86 -9.10
C LYS A 151 7.49 -0.10 -8.78
N SER A 152 7.27 1.00 -9.48
CA SER A 152 6.01 1.76 -9.41
C SER A 152 4.86 0.93 -9.97
N ILE A 153 3.83 0.71 -9.17
CA ILE A 153 2.67 -0.11 -9.48
C ILE A 153 1.38 0.67 -9.25
N SER A 154 0.41 0.47 -10.13
CA SER A 154 -0.98 0.85 -9.98
C SER A 154 -1.83 -0.37 -9.66
N LEU A 155 -2.64 -0.26 -8.61
CA LEU A 155 -3.62 -1.25 -8.19
C LEU A 155 -5.01 -0.68 -8.40
N ILE A 156 -5.86 -1.44 -9.09
CA ILE A 156 -7.26 -1.11 -9.32
C ILE A 156 -8.12 -2.26 -8.79
N ILE A 157 -9.10 -1.92 -7.93
CA ILE A 157 -10.06 -2.88 -7.38
C ILE A 157 -11.43 -2.63 -8.01
N ARG A 158 -11.87 -3.56 -8.89
CA ARG A 158 -13.12 -3.49 -9.69
C ARG A 158 -13.88 -4.82 -9.69
N GLY A 159 -14.31 -5.28 -8.51
CA GLY A 159 -14.84 -6.65 -8.38
C GLY A 159 -13.77 -7.72 -8.63
N GLY A 160 -12.50 -7.35 -8.41
CA GLY A 160 -11.29 -8.12 -8.67
C GLY A 160 -10.06 -7.19 -8.68
N PHE A 161 -8.86 -7.76 -8.60
CA PHE A 161 -7.59 -7.02 -8.59
C PHE A 161 -6.99 -6.92 -9.98
N LYS A 162 -6.62 -5.70 -10.38
CA LYS A 162 -5.76 -5.47 -11.53
C LYS A 162 -4.52 -4.70 -11.09
N ARG A 163 -3.36 -5.29 -11.38
CA ARG A 163 -2.04 -4.70 -11.16
C ARG A 163 -1.45 -4.26 -12.50
N THR A 164 -0.92 -3.03 -12.56
CA THR A 164 -0.23 -2.49 -13.73
C THR A 164 1.06 -1.81 -13.28
N TYR A 165 2.19 -2.11 -13.92
CA TYR A 165 3.42 -1.33 -13.71
C TYR A 165 3.31 0.02 -14.40
N LEU A 166 3.70 1.10 -13.70
CA LEU A 166 3.66 2.45 -14.26
C LEU A 166 4.93 2.79 -15.06
N ASP A 167 6.05 2.26 -14.60
CA ASP A 167 7.38 2.48 -15.16
C ASP A 167 8.27 1.28 -14.79
N ASP A 168 9.48 1.25 -15.36
CA ASP A 168 10.51 0.28 -15.02
C ASP A 168 11.56 0.84 -14.05
N ILE A 169 11.26 1.97 -13.40
CA ILE A 169 12.18 2.62 -12.48
C ILE A 169 12.04 1.99 -11.11
N THR A 170 13.19 1.65 -10.55
CA THR A 170 13.27 1.24 -9.17
C THR A 170 13.23 2.45 -8.26
N GLY A 171 12.36 2.45 -7.26
CA GLY A 171 12.34 3.47 -6.23
C GLY A 171 11.65 3.05 -4.94
N GLU A 172 11.58 3.99 -4.00
CA GLU A 172 10.87 3.89 -2.71
C GLU A 172 10.71 5.30 -2.10
N PHE A 173 10.13 5.38 -0.92
CA PHE A 173 9.85 6.62 -0.20
C PHE A 173 9.01 7.61 -1.02
N PRO A 174 7.83 7.17 -1.50
CA PRO A 174 6.96 8.03 -2.28
C PRO A 174 6.42 9.18 -1.44
N ARG A 175 6.27 10.34 -2.09
CA ARG A 175 5.70 11.57 -1.55
C ARG A 175 4.71 12.15 -2.56
N LEU A 176 3.76 12.91 -2.05
CA LEU A 176 2.79 13.65 -2.85
C LEU A 176 2.51 15.02 -2.23
N ASP A 177 1.71 15.82 -2.94
CA ASP A 177 1.03 16.97 -2.36
C ASP A 177 0.01 16.49 -1.32
N GLU A 178 0.31 16.67 -0.03
CA GLU A 178 -0.52 16.18 1.08
C GLU A 178 -1.92 16.80 1.11
N ARG A 179 -2.13 17.96 0.46
CA ARG A 179 -3.48 18.54 0.27
C ARG A 179 -4.38 17.65 -0.59
N ARG A 180 -3.81 16.65 -1.26
CA ARG A 180 -4.48 15.64 -2.10
C ARG A 180 -4.42 14.22 -1.51
N ALA A 181 -4.00 14.05 -0.26
CA ALA A 181 -3.99 12.75 0.39
C ALA A 181 -5.41 12.13 0.41
N GLY A 182 -5.55 10.92 -0.11
CA GLY A 182 -6.82 10.22 -0.24
C GLY A 182 -7.77 10.76 -1.33
N LEU A 183 -7.32 11.76 -2.10
CA LEU A 183 -8.09 12.42 -3.16
C LEU A 183 -7.46 12.19 -4.55
N GLU A 184 -8.17 12.64 -5.58
CA GLU A 184 -7.60 12.67 -6.93
C GLU A 184 -6.37 13.59 -6.99
N TYR A 185 -5.30 13.03 -7.56
CA TYR A 185 -3.99 13.65 -7.64
C TYR A 185 -3.32 13.30 -8.97
N ARG A 186 -2.28 14.06 -9.32
CA ARG A 186 -1.55 13.91 -10.59
C ARG A 186 -0.04 13.75 -10.41
N HIS A 187 0.50 14.27 -9.32
CA HIS A 187 1.94 14.39 -9.11
C HIS A 187 2.35 13.59 -7.89
N GLY A 188 3.32 12.70 -8.12
CA GLY A 188 4.02 11.96 -7.08
C GLY A 188 5.52 12.12 -7.25
N TYR A 189 6.26 11.94 -6.18
CA TYR A 189 7.71 12.00 -6.16
C TYR A 189 8.23 10.78 -5.42
N TYR A 190 9.38 10.22 -5.81
CA TYR A 190 10.00 9.15 -5.07
C TYR A 190 11.51 9.12 -5.29
N ALA A 191 12.23 8.59 -4.31
CA ALA A 191 13.67 8.35 -4.42
C ALA A 191 13.89 7.11 -5.29
N ALA A 192 14.81 7.19 -6.25
CA ALA A 192 15.04 6.16 -7.24
C ALA A 192 16.52 5.79 -7.38
N SER A 193 16.75 4.59 -7.92
CA SER A 193 18.08 4.12 -8.32
C SER A 193 18.15 4.08 -9.85
N THR A 194 18.98 4.94 -10.46
CA THR A 194 19.27 4.98 -11.89
C THR A 194 20.72 4.53 -12.14
N GLY A 195 20.92 3.44 -12.89
CA GLY A 195 22.26 2.88 -13.11
C GLY A 195 22.27 1.34 -13.19
N ARG A 196 23.48 0.73 -13.22
CA ARG A 196 23.65 -0.73 -13.27
C ARG A 196 22.96 -1.40 -12.07
N GLU A 197 22.23 -2.48 -12.35
CA GLU A 197 21.60 -3.33 -11.33
C GLU A 197 22.59 -3.68 -10.21
N GLY A 198 22.20 -3.43 -8.95
CA GLY A 198 22.93 -3.88 -7.77
C GLY A 198 23.62 -2.80 -6.92
N SER A 199 23.59 -1.51 -7.29
CA SER A 199 24.05 -0.45 -6.37
C SER A 199 23.04 -0.28 -5.22
N MET A 200 23.49 -0.44 -3.98
CA MET A 200 22.71 -0.02 -2.80
C MET A 200 22.73 1.51 -2.72
N GLY A 201 21.58 2.15 -2.94
CA GLY A 201 21.42 3.59 -2.76
C GLY A 201 20.38 4.19 -3.70
N PHE A 202 19.74 5.27 -3.27
CA PHE A 202 18.92 6.12 -4.13
C PHE A 202 19.79 7.28 -4.64
N ASN A 203 19.97 7.38 -5.94
CA ASN A 203 20.81 8.39 -6.60
C ASN A 203 20.03 9.27 -7.58
N ALA A 204 18.70 9.16 -7.57
CA ALA A 204 17.83 9.95 -8.41
C ALA A 204 16.53 10.33 -7.68
N LEU A 205 15.91 11.42 -8.12
CA LEU A 205 14.57 11.80 -7.76
C LEU A 205 13.68 11.67 -9.00
N VAL A 206 12.55 10.97 -8.87
CA VAL A 206 11.58 10.84 -9.95
C VAL A 206 10.37 11.71 -9.66
N HIS A 207 9.90 12.42 -10.68
CA HIS A 207 8.60 13.09 -10.67
C HIS A 207 7.61 12.25 -11.48
N GLN A 208 6.81 11.43 -10.79
CA GLN A 208 5.77 10.65 -11.45
C GLN A 208 4.56 11.53 -11.76
N ILE A 209 4.28 11.70 -13.05
CA ILE A 209 3.05 12.36 -13.52
C ILE A 209 2.07 11.28 -13.96
N LEU A 210 0.98 11.13 -13.24
CA LEU A 210 -0.05 10.15 -13.55
C LEU A 210 -0.68 10.45 -14.91
N GLN A 211 -0.92 9.39 -15.69
CA GLN A 211 -1.35 9.42 -17.10
C GLN A 211 -0.26 9.74 -18.14
N LYS A 212 0.99 9.98 -17.73
CA LYS A 212 2.14 9.97 -18.65
C LYS A 212 2.91 8.65 -18.53
N THR A 213 3.34 8.10 -19.67
CA THR A 213 4.12 6.84 -19.76
C THR A 213 5.61 7.03 -19.49
N SER A 214 6.11 8.26 -19.48
CA SER A 214 7.52 8.58 -19.23
C SER A 214 7.64 9.73 -18.21
N PRO A 215 7.97 9.43 -16.95
CA PRO A 215 8.15 10.45 -15.93
C PRO A 215 9.50 11.18 -16.10
N PRO A 216 9.58 12.49 -15.80
CA PRO A 216 10.86 13.17 -15.66
C PRO A 216 11.70 12.56 -14.52
N VAL A 217 12.98 12.32 -14.78
CA VAL A 217 13.94 11.76 -13.82
C VAL A 217 15.12 12.71 -13.67
N MET A 218 15.43 13.09 -12.44
CA MET A 218 16.59 13.92 -12.11
C MET A 218 17.65 13.03 -11.43
N SER A 219 18.79 12.85 -12.08
CA SER A 219 19.94 12.15 -11.45
C SER A 219 20.69 13.11 -10.54
N LEU A 220 21.08 12.64 -9.36
CA LEU A 220 21.94 13.39 -8.44
C LEU A 220 23.39 13.35 -8.92
N ARG A 221 24.15 14.40 -8.61
CA ARG A 221 25.59 14.43 -8.93
C ARG A 221 26.34 13.41 -8.08
N PRO A 222 27.44 12.81 -8.59
CA PRO A 222 28.31 11.96 -7.78
C PRO A 222 28.77 12.67 -6.50
N GLY A 223 28.78 11.96 -5.37
CA GLY A 223 29.22 12.49 -4.07
C GLY A 223 28.13 13.14 -3.21
N ILE A 224 26.87 13.16 -3.67
CA ILE A 224 25.71 13.50 -2.84
C ILE A 224 25.14 12.17 -2.29
N ILE A 225 25.31 11.93 -0.98
CA ILE A 225 24.71 10.82 -0.21
C ILE A 225 23.73 11.44 0.78
#